data_AF-A0AA96ZYC1-F1
#
_entry.id   AF-A0AA96ZYC1-F1
#
_cell.length_a   1.000
_cell.length_b   1.000
_cell.length_c   1.000
_cell.angle_alpha   90.00
_cell.angle_beta   90.00
_cell.angle_gamma   90.00
#
_symmetry.space_group_name_H-M   'P 1'
#
loop_
_entity.id
_entity.type
_entity.pdbx_description
1 polymer ?
#
loop_
_entity_poly.entity_id
_entity_poly.type
_entity_poly.pdbx_seq_one_letter_code
_entity_poly.pdbx_strand_id
1 'polypeptide(L)'
;MKEQKLAEIAEYQKQLIDIGNYNYYQSAIDVFFYPSERLNIRLQTDLQTLRAELLEDQKTNPPFVKITITKYSDRLTEILNYYIGEGKFLGRPYPHIGKKLIKNSTEIIQILESLKNKLTNIVLEPETIEETLKYFERVDKLLTENIRLSKAIIKDISKRMTAINIRLDRDYTKYTLKNESL
;
A
#
# COMPACT_ATOMS: atom_id res chain seq x y z
N MET A 1 -40.85 3.19 -35.37
CA MET A 1 -39.92 4.30 -35.71
C MET A 1 -39.58 5.20 -34.53
N LYS A 2 -40.53 5.72 -33.73
CA LYS A 2 -40.24 6.54 -32.53
C LYS A 2 -39.67 5.72 -31.35
N GLU A 3 -40.19 4.51 -31.13
CA GLU A 3 -39.73 3.59 -30.08
C GLU A 3 -38.33 3.01 -30.35
N GLN A 4 -38.00 2.72 -31.61
CA GLN A 4 -36.66 2.28 -32.02
C GLN A 4 -35.59 3.34 -31.73
N LYS A 5 -35.86 4.61 -32.03
CA LYS A 5 -34.94 5.73 -31.71
C LYS A 5 -34.75 5.91 -30.19
N LEU A 6 -35.78 5.66 -29.38
CA LEU A 6 -35.66 5.71 -27.92
C LEU A 6 -34.80 4.56 -27.37
N ALA A 7 -34.92 3.36 -27.94
CA ALA A 7 -34.08 2.23 -27.58
C ALA A 7 -32.60 2.46 -27.95
N GLU A 8 -32.32 3.03 -29.12
CA GLU A 8 -30.96 3.40 -29.56
C GLU A 8 -30.31 4.43 -28.64
N ILE A 9 -31.06 5.47 -28.22
CA ILE A 9 -30.57 6.48 -27.28
C ILE A 9 -30.27 5.88 -25.90
N ALA A 10 -31.13 4.99 -25.40
CA ALA A 10 -30.93 4.33 -24.11
C ALA A 10 -29.68 3.43 -24.12
N GLU A 11 -29.46 2.68 -25.19
CA GLU A 11 -28.26 1.84 -25.33
C GLU A 11 -26.98 2.70 -25.45
N TYR A 12 -27.03 3.80 -26.18
CA TYR A 12 -25.91 4.75 -26.26
C TYR A 12 -25.55 5.37 -24.89
N GLN A 13 -26.55 5.76 -24.10
CA GLN A 13 -26.32 6.27 -22.74
C GLN A 13 -25.68 5.23 -21.82
N LYS A 14 -26.12 3.98 -21.91
CA LYS A 14 -25.53 2.86 -21.15
C LYS A 14 -24.08 2.62 -21.52
N GLN A 15 -23.74 2.67 -22.81
CA GLN A 15 -22.36 2.56 -23.28
C GLN A 15 -21.47 3.71 -22.77
N LEU A 16 -21.97 4.95 -22.77
CA LEU A 16 -21.24 6.10 -22.21
C LEU A 16 -20.95 5.93 -20.71
N ILE A 17 -21.92 5.43 -19.95
CA ILE A 17 -21.75 5.14 -18.51
C ILE A 17 -20.69 4.05 -18.32
N ASP A 18 -20.74 2.98 -19.11
CA ASP A 18 -19.77 1.89 -19.05
C ASP A 18 -18.34 2.37 -19.38
N ILE A 19 -18.16 3.23 -20.40
CA ILE A 19 -16.85 3.86 -20.72
C ILE A 19 -16.37 4.75 -19.57
N GLY A 20 -17.26 5.56 -18.99
CA GLY A 20 -16.94 6.41 -17.84
C GLY A 20 -16.46 5.58 -16.64
N ASN A 21 -17.15 4.48 -16.35
CA ASN A 21 -16.78 3.54 -15.29
C ASN A 21 -15.44 2.86 -15.56
N TYR A 22 -15.18 2.43 -16.80
CA TYR A 22 -13.91 1.82 -17.18
C TYR A 22 -12.74 2.77 -16.93
N ASN A 23 -12.84 4.01 -17.41
CA ASN A 23 -11.81 5.03 -17.22
C ASN A 23 -11.58 5.34 -15.73
N TYR A 24 -12.66 5.44 -14.95
CA TYR A 24 -12.58 5.62 -13.50
C TYR A 24 -11.82 4.47 -12.82
N TYR A 25 -12.14 3.23 -13.16
CA TYR A 25 -11.51 2.03 -12.60
C TYR A 25 -10.04 1.87 -13.00
N GLN A 26 -9.72 2.10 -14.28
CA GLN A 26 -8.34 2.08 -14.79
C GLN A 26 -7.49 3.11 -14.02
N SER A 27 -7.97 4.35 -13.93
CA SER A 27 -7.28 5.41 -13.19
C SER A 27 -7.14 5.08 -11.69
N ALA A 28 -8.12 4.42 -11.08
CA ALA A 28 -8.02 3.97 -9.68
C ALA A 28 -6.88 2.98 -9.46
N ILE A 29 -6.73 2.00 -10.37
CA ILE A 29 -5.66 1.01 -10.30
C ILE A 29 -4.29 1.66 -10.52
N ASP A 30 -4.16 2.46 -11.58
CA ASP A 30 -2.86 2.98 -12.03
C ASP A 30 -2.30 4.05 -11.10
N VAL A 31 -3.16 4.94 -10.61
CA VAL A 31 -2.75 6.11 -9.82
C VAL A 31 -2.72 5.80 -8.34
N PHE A 32 -3.56 4.87 -7.85
CA PHE A 32 -3.71 4.61 -6.43
C PHE A 32 -3.27 3.21 -6.01
N PHE A 33 -3.93 2.15 -6.51
CA PHE A 33 -3.77 0.83 -5.90
C PHE A 33 -2.42 0.15 -6.20
N TYR A 34 -1.93 0.18 -7.44
CA TYR A 34 -0.60 -0.37 -7.75
C TYR A 34 0.54 0.40 -7.04
N PRO A 35 0.57 1.75 -7.08
CA PRO A 35 1.56 2.49 -6.32
C PRO A 35 1.49 2.26 -4.81
N SER A 36 0.28 2.22 -4.23
CA SER A 36 0.09 1.97 -2.80
C SER A 36 0.56 0.57 -2.39
N GLU A 37 0.27 -0.45 -3.18
CA GLU A 37 0.77 -1.81 -2.95
C GLU A 37 2.31 -1.82 -2.95
N ARG A 38 2.95 -1.23 -3.97
CA ARG A 38 4.42 -1.14 -4.06
C ARG A 38 5.02 -0.38 -2.88
N LEU A 39 4.38 0.70 -2.45
CA LEU A 39 4.83 1.50 -1.31
C LEU A 39 4.79 0.70 0.00
N ASN A 40 3.73 -0.07 0.23
CA ASN A 40 3.62 -0.94 1.41
C ASN A 40 4.63 -2.10 1.38
N ILE A 41 4.87 -2.70 0.21
CA ILE A 41 5.90 -3.74 0.05
C ILE A 41 7.28 -3.18 0.36
N ARG A 42 7.61 -2.00 -0.18
CA ARG A 42 8.90 -1.35 0.08
C ARG A 42 9.09 -1.07 1.57
N LEU A 43 8.08 -0.47 2.23
CA LEU A 43 8.15 -0.21 3.66
C LEU A 43 8.37 -1.50 4.47
N GLN A 44 7.71 -2.60 4.09
CA GLN A 44 7.92 -3.90 4.73
C GLN A 44 9.37 -4.38 4.59
N THR A 45 9.95 -4.27 3.39
CA THR A 45 11.36 -4.63 3.16
C THR A 45 12.31 -3.75 3.98
N ASP A 46 12.11 -2.44 3.97
CA ASP A 46 12.97 -1.49 4.70
C ASP A 46 12.96 -1.79 6.21
N LEU A 47 11.79 -2.10 6.79
CA LEU A 47 11.67 -2.48 8.20
C LEU A 47 12.26 -3.85 8.52
N GLN A 48 12.18 -4.82 7.60
CA GLN A 48 12.83 -6.12 7.76
C GLN A 48 14.35 -6.00 7.78
N THR A 49 14.92 -5.16 6.92
CA THR A 49 16.35 -4.85 6.94
C THR A 49 16.75 -4.20 8.26
N LEU A 50 16.02 -3.18 8.71
CA LEU A 50 16.29 -2.49 9.97
C LEU A 50 16.21 -3.45 11.17
N ARG A 51 15.23 -4.36 11.16
CA ARG A 51 15.08 -5.41 12.18
C ARG A 51 16.26 -6.38 12.19
N ALA A 52 16.73 -6.82 11.02
CA ALA A 52 17.87 -7.72 10.92
C ALA A 52 19.16 -7.08 11.47
N GLU A 53 19.37 -5.80 11.17
CA GLU A 53 20.50 -5.03 11.69
C GLU A 53 20.44 -4.87 13.21
N LEU A 54 19.26 -4.56 13.76
CA LEU A 54 19.07 -4.46 15.22
C LEU A 54 19.40 -5.78 15.93
N LEU A 55 18.97 -6.90 15.37
CA LEU A 55 19.26 -8.24 15.91
C LEU A 55 20.75 -8.60 15.80
N GLU A 56 21.43 -8.15 14.74
CA GLU A 56 22.86 -8.43 14.57
C GLU A 56 23.71 -7.59 15.52
N ASP A 57 23.38 -6.31 15.69
CA ASP A 57 23.96 -5.45 16.71
C ASP A 57 23.75 -6.04 18.11
N GLN A 58 22.59 -6.63 18.40
CA GLN A 58 22.34 -7.27 19.70
C GLN A 58 23.32 -8.41 19.99
N LYS A 59 23.66 -9.23 18.98
CA LYS A 59 24.56 -10.37 19.14
C LYS A 59 26.02 -9.94 19.28
N THR A 60 26.41 -8.92 18.55
CA THR A 60 27.81 -8.51 18.40
C THR A 60 28.25 -7.50 19.45
N ASN A 61 27.30 -6.82 20.10
CA ASN A 61 27.62 -5.81 21.10
C ASN A 61 27.81 -6.40 22.50
N PRO A 62 28.95 -6.14 23.15
CA PRO A 62 29.16 -6.55 24.53
C PRO A 62 28.17 -5.81 25.46
N PRO A 63 27.63 -6.47 26.50
CA PRO A 63 26.58 -5.91 27.37
C PRO A 63 26.98 -4.64 28.15
N PHE A 64 28.26 -4.27 28.12
CA PHE A 64 28.84 -3.10 28.79
C PHE A 64 29.12 -1.93 27.82
N VAL A 65 28.96 -2.11 26.50
CA VAL A 65 29.15 -1.05 25.51
C VAL A 65 27.82 -0.37 25.23
N LYS A 66 27.67 0.88 25.68
CA LYS A 66 26.50 1.71 25.40
C LYS A 66 26.58 2.22 23.96
N ILE A 67 25.82 1.62 23.06
CA ILE A 67 25.68 2.13 21.69
C ILE A 67 24.50 3.07 21.64
N THR A 68 24.79 4.30 21.22
CA THR A 68 23.76 5.27 20.85
C THR A 68 23.07 4.75 19.59
N ILE A 69 21.77 4.50 19.70
CA ILE A 69 20.93 3.99 18.61
C ILE A 69 20.43 5.07 17.66
N THR A 70 21.08 6.24 17.62
CA THR A 70 20.73 7.34 16.73
C THR A 70 20.66 6.88 15.27
N LYS A 71 21.54 5.97 14.83
CA LYS A 71 21.48 5.38 13.48
C LYS A 71 20.13 4.73 13.13
N TYR A 72 19.44 4.13 14.11
CA TYR A 72 18.12 3.53 13.92
C TYR A 72 17.02 4.58 13.85
N SER A 73 17.13 5.63 14.67
CA SER A 73 16.20 6.78 14.62
C SER A 73 16.33 7.53 13.29
N ASP A 74 17.55 7.73 12.79
CA ASP A 74 17.84 8.40 11.52
C ASP A 74 17.26 7.59 10.34
N ARG A 75 17.52 6.28 10.29
CA ARG A 75 16.94 5.41 9.25
C ARG A 75 15.43 5.34 9.30
N LEU A 76 14.82 5.27 10.50
CA LEU A 76 13.36 5.35 10.62
C LEU A 76 12.82 6.69 10.13
N THR A 77 13.56 7.77 10.34
CA THR A 77 13.19 9.10 9.83
C THR A 77 13.17 9.11 8.30
N GLU A 78 14.19 8.56 7.65
CA GLU A 78 14.26 8.44 6.19
C GLU A 78 13.10 7.60 5.64
N ILE A 79 12.87 6.43 6.22
CA ILE A 79 11.79 5.51 5.84
C ILE A 79 10.42 6.18 5.99
N LEU A 80 10.16 6.83 7.13
CA LEU A 80 8.90 7.54 7.40
C LEU A 80 8.68 8.70 6.45
N ASN A 81 9.71 9.52 6.22
CA ASN A 81 9.61 10.67 5.33
C ASN A 81 9.29 10.24 3.90
N TYR A 82 9.93 9.16 3.42
CA TYR A 82 9.62 8.58 2.13
C TYR A 82 8.18 8.06 2.07
N TYR A 83 7.75 7.26 3.07
CA TYR A 83 6.41 6.69 3.11
C TYR A 83 5.30 7.76 3.16
N ILE A 84 5.48 8.79 3.99
CA ILE A 84 4.53 9.91 4.09
C ILE A 84 4.56 10.77 2.82
N GLY A 85 5.74 11.04 2.26
CA GLY A 85 5.90 11.83 1.05
C GLY A 85 5.19 11.22 -0.15
N GLU A 86 5.51 9.96 -0.45
CA GLU A 86 4.84 9.20 -1.51
C GLU A 86 3.36 9.00 -1.19
N GLY A 87 3.02 8.64 0.05
CA GLY A 87 1.64 8.41 0.48
C GLY A 87 0.73 9.63 0.33
N LYS A 88 1.23 10.85 0.56
CA LYS A 88 0.49 12.10 0.34
C LYS A 88 0.17 12.32 -1.14
N PHE A 89 1.09 11.97 -2.04
CA PHE A 89 0.85 12.07 -3.48
C PHE A 89 -0.25 11.09 -3.92
N LEU A 90 -0.25 9.89 -3.33
CA LEU A 90 -1.27 8.86 -3.55
C LEU A 90 -2.63 9.22 -2.91
N GLY A 91 -2.67 10.02 -1.85
CA GLY A 91 -3.88 10.38 -1.10
C GLY A 91 -4.85 11.36 -1.77
N ARG A 92 -4.64 11.74 -3.04
CA ARG A 92 -5.61 12.56 -3.79
C ARG A 92 -6.91 11.76 -4.02
N PRO A 93 -8.09 12.40 -3.99
CA PRO A 93 -9.34 11.75 -3.61
C PRO A 93 -9.78 10.72 -4.64
N TYR A 94 -9.53 9.44 -4.35
CA TYR A 94 -10.36 8.33 -4.84
C TYR A 94 -11.32 7.94 -3.70
N PRO A 95 -12.57 8.44 -3.72
CA PRO A 95 -13.47 8.23 -2.61
C PRO A 95 -14.04 6.80 -2.63
N HIS A 96 -14.29 6.27 -1.43
CA HIS A 96 -15.06 5.06 -1.10
C HIS A 96 -14.33 3.70 -1.11
N ILE A 97 -13.21 3.52 -1.80
CA ILE A 97 -12.50 2.24 -1.85
C ILE A 97 -11.21 2.34 -1.03
N GLY A 98 -11.12 1.59 0.08
CA GLY A 98 -9.87 1.52 0.86
C GLY A 98 -9.83 2.29 2.19
N LYS A 99 -10.97 2.64 2.81
CA LYS A 99 -10.99 3.23 4.17
C LYS A 99 -10.14 2.45 5.19
N LYS A 100 -10.15 1.11 5.10
CA LYS A 100 -9.32 0.25 5.95
C LYS A 100 -7.82 0.38 5.65
N LEU A 101 -7.43 0.52 4.38
CA LEU A 101 -6.05 0.80 3.99
C LEU A 101 -5.57 2.12 4.60
N ILE A 102 -6.41 3.16 4.53
CA ILE A 102 -6.10 4.47 5.11
C ILE A 102 -5.92 4.34 6.64
N LYS A 103 -6.88 3.70 7.32
CA LYS A 103 -6.78 3.48 8.78
C LYS A 103 -5.48 2.78 9.16
N ASN A 104 -5.17 1.66 8.51
CA ASN A 104 -3.96 0.89 8.78
C ASN A 104 -2.70 1.70 8.47
N SER A 105 -2.69 2.48 7.38
CA SER A 105 -1.54 3.34 7.01
C SER A 105 -1.30 4.45 8.05
N THR A 106 -2.38 5.06 8.56
CA THR A 106 -2.31 6.03 9.66
C THR A 106 -1.75 5.39 10.94
N GLU A 107 -2.22 4.19 11.28
CA GLU A 107 -1.74 3.46 12.45
C GLU A 107 -0.26 3.07 12.33
N ILE A 108 0.18 2.63 11.14
CA ILE A 108 1.59 2.37 10.82
C ILE A 108 2.43 3.62 11.07
N ILE A 109 2.02 4.78 10.53
CA ILE A 109 2.74 6.05 10.71
C ILE A 109 2.86 6.40 12.19
N GLN A 110 1.76 6.31 12.95
CA GLN A 110 1.75 6.61 14.39
C GLN A 110 2.70 5.69 15.19
N ILE A 111 2.69 4.39 14.90
CA ILE A 111 3.58 3.43 15.56
C ILE A 111 5.04 3.75 15.24
N LEU A 112 5.37 3.97 13.97
CA LEU A 112 6.73 4.23 13.54
C LEU A 112 7.24 5.60 14.04
N GLU A 113 6.41 6.64 14.10
CA GLU A 113 6.76 7.93 14.70
C GLU A 113 7.04 7.80 16.20
N SER A 114 6.20 7.05 16.92
CA SER A 114 6.42 6.75 18.33
C SER A 114 7.75 6.01 18.55
N LEU A 115 8.03 5.00 17.72
CA LEU A 115 9.27 4.25 17.77
C LEU A 115 10.48 5.14 17.47
N LYS A 116 10.42 5.94 16.40
CA LYS A 116 11.47 6.91 16.04
C LYS A 116 11.83 7.79 17.24
N ASN A 117 10.83 8.39 17.89
CA ASN A 117 11.02 9.31 19.02
C ASN A 117 11.62 8.60 20.24
N LYS A 118 11.20 7.36 20.52
CA LYS A 118 11.82 6.54 21.58
C LYS A 118 13.30 6.32 21.31
N LEU A 119 13.66 6.03 20.07
CA LEU A 119 15.04 5.71 19.70
C LEU A 119 15.96 6.95 19.57
N THR A 120 15.43 8.18 19.59
CA THR A 120 16.19 9.42 19.33
C THR A 120 17.28 9.72 20.37
N ASN A 121 17.22 9.18 21.59
CA ASN A 121 18.23 9.45 22.64
C ASN A 121 18.43 8.30 23.65
N ILE A 122 18.16 7.06 23.25
CA ILE A 122 18.23 5.90 24.16
C ILE A 122 19.55 5.13 23.97
N VAL A 123 19.95 4.40 25.02
CA VAL A 123 21.02 3.41 25.00
C VAL A 123 20.41 2.03 24.71
N LEU A 124 21.06 1.25 23.86
CA LEU A 124 20.61 -0.08 23.42
C LEU A 124 20.58 -1.08 24.60
N GLU A 125 19.47 -1.15 25.33
CA GLU A 125 19.22 -2.13 26.40
C GLU A 125 18.36 -3.30 25.91
N PRO A 126 18.54 -4.54 26.42
CA PRO A 126 17.79 -5.71 25.96
C PRO A 126 16.25 -5.54 25.98
N GLU A 127 15.73 -4.89 27.01
CA GLU A 127 14.28 -4.60 27.14
C GLU A 127 13.79 -3.64 26.04
N THR A 128 14.62 -2.65 25.67
CA THR A 128 14.34 -1.71 24.59
C THR A 128 14.29 -2.42 23.23
N ILE A 129 15.19 -3.38 23.01
CA ILE A 129 15.18 -4.20 21.78
C ILE A 129 13.90 -5.03 21.70
N GLU A 130 13.55 -5.74 22.78
CA GLU A 130 12.34 -6.58 22.79
C GLU A 130 11.08 -5.74 22.54
N GLU A 131 10.96 -4.57 23.17
CA GLU A 131 9.84 -3.66 22.93
C GLU A 131 9.81 -3.18 21.47
N THR A 132 10.97 -2.79 20.92
CA THR A 132 11.12 -2.36 19.52
C THR A 132 10.67 -3.44 18.55
N LEU A 133 11.07 -4.69 18.78
CA LEU A 133 10.66 -5.83 17.95
C LEU A 133 9.15 -6.07 17.96
N LYS A 134 8.48 -5.87 19.11
CA LYS A 134 7.01 -5.95 19.22
C LYS A 134 6.30 -4.88 18.37
N TYR A 135 6.83 -3.66 18.31
CA TYR A 135 6.29 -2.62 17.43
C TYR A 135 6.48 -2.98 15.95
N PHE A 136 7.66 -3.47 15.56
CA PHE A 136 7.89 -3.94 14.19
C PHE A 136 6.94 -5.07 13.79
N GLU A 137 6.71 -6.05 14.67
CA GLU A 137 5.77 -7.13 14.40
C GLU A 137 4.32 -6.61 14.21
N ARG A 138 3.91 -5.62 15.00
CA ARG A 138 2.60 -4.99 14.84
C ARG A 138 2.48 -4.26 13.51
N VAL A 139 3.51 -3.52 13.10
CA VAL A 139 3.56 -2.84 11.80
C VAL A 139 3.54 -3.85 10.65
N ASP A 140 4.29 -4.95 10.75
CA ASP A 140 4.29 -6.03 9.75
C ASP A 140 2.90 -6.64 9.53
N LYS A 141 2.13 -6.84 10.61
CA LYS A 141 0.74 -7.34 10.51
C LYS A 141 -0.16 -6.36 9.75
N LEU A 142 -0.03 -5.06 10.02
CA LEU A 142 -0.80 -4.02 9.32
C LEU A 142 -0.40 -3.91 7.84
N LEU A 143 0.91 -3.97 7.54
CA LEU A 143 1.42 -3.96 6.17
C LEU A 143 0.96 -5.17 5.37
N THR A 144 1.04 -6.36 5.97
CA THR A 144 0.56 -7.61 5.35
C THR A 144 -0.93 -7.52 5.03
N GLU A 145 -1.73 -6.97 5.95
CA GLU A 145 -3.14 -6.73 5.68
C GLU A 145 -3.34 -5.71 4.55
N ASN A 146 -2.60 -4.60 4.53
CA ASN A 146 -2.70 -3.59 3.49
C ASN A 146 -2.35 -4.12 2.10
N ILE A 147 -1.28 -4.91 1.98
CA ILE A 147 -0.88 -5.55 0.73
C ILE A 147 -1.99 -6.50 0.26
N ARG A 148 -2.50 -7.35 1.17
CA ARG A 148 -3.61 -8.28 0.86
C ARG A 148 -4.86 -7.54 0.38
N LEU A 149 -5.26 -6.47 1.08
CA LEU A 149 -6.42 -5.67 0.73
C LEU A 149 -6.24 -4.98 -0.62
N SER A 150 -5.05 -4.43 -0.90
CA SER A 150 -4.74 -3.79 -2.17
C SER A 150 -4.86 -4.78 -3.33
N LYS A 151 -4.26 -5.97 -3.21
CA LYS A 151 -4.39 -7.06 -4.21
C LYS A 151 -5.85 -7.46 -4.44
N ALA A 152 -6.63 -7.57 -3.37
CA ALA A 152 -8.04 -7.93 -3.46
C ALA A 152 -8.86 -6.87 -4.21
N ILE A 153 -8.59 -5.58 -3.95
CA ILE A 153 -9.24 -4.46 -4.63
C ILE A 153 -8.85 -4.41 -6.10
N ILE A 154 -7.55 -4.52 -6.43
CA ILE A 154 -7.07 -4.57 -7.82
C ILE A 154 -7.80 -5.68 -8.56
N LYS A 155 -7.87 -6.89 -7.98
CA LYS A 155 -8.56 -8.03 -8.58
C LYS A 155 -10.06 -7.78 -8.80
N ASP A 156 -10.75 -7.15 -7.85
CA ASP A 156 -12.18 -6.82 -8.00
C ASP A 156 -12.39 -5.79 -9.12
N ILE A 157 -11.59 -4.73 -9.15
CA ILE A 157 -11.66 -3.69 -10.16
C ILE A 157 -11.36 -4.26 -11.55
N SER A 158 -10.30 -5.07 -11.69
CA SER A 158 -9.98 -5.73 -12.97
C SER A 158 -11.13 -6.58 -13.48
N LYS A 159 -11.82 -7.34 -12.61
CA LYS A 159 -13.01 -8.12 -13.01
C LYS A 159 -14.14 -7.23 -13.53
N ARG A 160 -14.41 -6.10 -12.86
CA ARG A 160 -15.42 -5.14 -13.31
C ARG A 160 -15.08 -4.55 -14.67
N MET A 161 -13.81 -4.22 -14.89
CA MET A 161 -13.32 -3.71 -16.17
C MET A 161 -13.43 -4.75 -17.29
N THR A 162 -13.10 -6.02 -17.03
CA THR A 162 -13.32 -7.10 -17.99
C THR A 162 -14.81 -7.25 -18.34
N ALA A 163 -15.70 -7.18 -17.36
CA ALA A 163 -17.14 -7.26 -17.59
C ALA A 163 -17.68 -6.06 -18.40
N ILE A 164 -17.14 -4.86 -18.19
CA ILE A 164 -17.44 -3.69 -19.02
C ILE A 164 -16.95 -3.92 -20.46
N ASN A 165 -15.72 -4.38 -20.65
CA ASN A 165 -15.15 -4.63 -21.96
C ASN A 165 -15.95 -5.64 -22.79
N ILE A 166 -16.36 -6.74 -22.18
CA ILE A 166 -17.24 -7.75 -22.81
C ILE A 166 -18.57 -7.12 -23.24
N ARG A 167 -19.18 -6.28 -22.40
CA ARG A 167 -20.46 -5.61 -22.71
C ARG A 167 -20.35 -4.57 -23.81
N LEU A 168 -19.19 -3.93 -23.94
CA LEU A 168 -18.92 -2.94 -24.99
C LEU A 168 -18.47 -3.57 -26.31
N ASP A 169 -18.40 -4.90 -26.39
CA ASP A 169 -17.92 -5.67 -27.56
C ASP A 169 -16.52 -5.22 -28.04
N ARG A 170 -15.75 -4.59 -27.14
CA ARG A 170 -14.37 -4.17 -27.40
C ARG A 170 -13.46 -5.29 -26.92
N ASP A 171 -13.03 -6.13 -27.85
CA ASP A 171 -12.06 -7.19 -27.59
C ASP A 171 -10.72 -6.58 -27.16
N TYR A 172 -10.47 -6.62 -25.85
CA TYR A 172 -9.25 -6.17 -25.21
C TYR A 172 -8.45 -7.35 -24.65
N THR A 173 -8.61 -8.56 -25.21
CA THR A 173 -7.68 -9.67 -24.94
C THR A 173 -6.22 -9.26 -25.06
N LYS A 174 -5.90 -8.21 -25.85
CA LYS A 174 -4.56 -7.60 -25.92
C LYS A 174 -4.08 -6.78 -24.70
N TYR A 175 -4.98 -6.36 -23.79
CA TYR A 175 -4.66 -5.57 -22.58
C TYR A 175 -4.90 -6.32 -21.28
N THR A 176 -5.53 -7.49 -21.32
CA THR A 176 -5.43 -8.45 -20.22
C THR A 176 -3.97 -8.80 -20.07
N LEU A 177 -3.38 -8.45 -18.93
CA LEU A 177 -2.09 -8.99 -18.50
C LEU A 177 -2.21 -10.51 -18.62
N LYS A 178 -1.59 -11.08 -19.67
CA LYS A 178 -1.35 -12.52 -19.72
C LYS A 178 -0.53 -12.79 -18.47
N ASN A 179 -1.15 -13.45 -17.50
CA ASN A 179 -0.39 -14.25 -16.54
C ASN A 179 0.30 -15.32 -17.38
N GLU A 180 1.48 -15.01 -17.91
CA GLU A 180 2.42 -16.03 -18.32
C GLU A 180 2.94 -16.66 -17.03
N SER A 181 2.18 -17.69 -16.63
CA SER A 181 2.62 -18.99 -16.13
C SER A 181 3.94 -19.06 -15.37
N LEU A 182 3.83 -19.52 -14.12
CA LEU A 182 4.64 -20.58 -13.49
C LEU A 182 5.97 -20.97 -14.17
#